data_AF-A0A7W4ISH1-F1
#
_entry.id   AF-A0A7W4ISH1-F1
#
_cell.length_a   1.000
_cell.length_b   1.000
_cell.length_c   1.000
_cell.angle_alpha   90.00
_cell.angle_beta   90.00
_cell.angle_gamma   90.00
#
_symmetry.space_group_name_H-M   'P 1'
#
loop_
_entity.id
_entity.type
_entity.pdbx_description
1 polymer ?
#
loop_
_entity_poly.entity_id
_entity_poly.type
_entity_poly.pdbx_seq_one_letter_code
_entity_poly.pdbx_strand_id
1 'polypeptide(L)' 'MYESQIVEIEGTFLGALIVEGDRRTRRFYATHDSVRPLHNRVLAEPDELTRQVARQFRHARAQANAHAPLR' A
#
# COMPACT_ATOMS: atom_id res chain seq x y z
N MET A 1 15.66 15.82 5.73
CA MET A 1 14.43 15.49 6.48
C MET A 1 13.72 14.41 5.71
N TYR A 2 13.41 13.28 6.36
CA TYR A 2 12.54 12.27 5.78
C TYR A 2 11.10 12.76 5.90
N GLU A 3 10.34 12.68 4.82
CA GLU A 3 8.90 12.93 4.83
C GLU A 3 8.19 11.58 4.78
N SER A 4 7.13 11.45 5.56
CA SER A 4 6.31 10.23 5.57
C SER A 4 4.86 10.57 5.32
N GLN A 5 4.22 9.79 4.46
CA GLN A 5 2.80 9.88 4.18
C GLN A 5 2.12 8.56 4.57
N ILE A 6 1.03 8.65 5.34
CA ILE A 6 0.16 7.51 5.63
C ILE A 6 -0.56 7.08 4.37
N VAL A 7 -0.61 5.77 4.12
CA VAL A 7 -1.44 5.17 3.08
C VAL A 7 -2.61 4.46 3.74
N GLU A 8 -3.79 5.06 3.61
CA GLU A 8 -5.05 4.53 4.09
C GLU A 8 -6.02 4.41 2.92
N ILE A 9 -6.69 3.26 2.80
CA ILE A 9 -7.72 3.03 1.78
C ILE A 9 -8.96 2.46 2.46
N GLU A 10 -10.11 3.08 2.24
CA GLU A 10 -11.40 2.64 2.78
C GLU A 10 -11.35 2.45 4.31
N GLY A 11 -10.73 3.39 5.02
CA GLY A 11 -10.60 3.36 6.48
C GLY A 11 -9.59 2.34 7.01
N THR A 12 -8.87 1.62 6.14
CA THR A 12 -7.86 0.64 6.53
C THR A 12 -6.47 1.22 6.37
N PHE A 13 -5.71 1.28 7.47
CA PHE A 13 -4.29 1.62 7.43
C PHE A 13 -3.51 0.49 6.74
N LEU A 14 -2.83 0.81 5.64
CA LEU A 14 -2.12 -0.16 4.81
C LEU A 14 -0.60 -0.04 4.93
N GLY A 15 -0.10 1.10 5.37
CA GLY A 15 1.32 1.35 5.57
C GLY A 15 1.71 2.81 5.43
N ALA A 16 3.01 3.06 5.22
CA ALA A 16 3.55 4.40 5.02
C ALA A 16 4.44 4.47 3.79
N LEU A 17 4.36 5.60 3.07
CA LEU A 17 5.33 5.99 2.07
C LEU A 17 6.40 6.85 2.74
N ILE A 18 7.65 6.42 2.67
CA ILE A 18 8.80 7.19 3.14
C ILE A 18 9.49 7.81 1.93
N VAL A 19 9.65 9.13 1.96
CA VAL A 19 10.44 9.91 1.01
C VAL A 19 11.82 10.12 1.60
N GLU A 20 12.84 9.61 0.92
CA GLU A 20 14.23 9.70 1.36
C GLU A 20 14.79 11.12 1.18
N GLY A 21 15.96 11.38 1.77
CA GLY A 21 16.57 12.72 1.78
C GLY A 21 16.86 13.30 0.39
N ASP A 22 16.95 12.45 -0.64
CA ASP A 22 17.11 12.83 -2.04
C ASP A 22 15.80 13.35 -2.69
N ARG A 23 14.67 13.23 -1.99
CA ARG A 23 13.30 13.52 -2.45
C ARG A 23 12.85 12.77 -3.72
N ARG A 24 13.64 11.81 -4.18
CA ARG A 24 13.40 11.00 -5.37
C ARG A 24 13.06 9.57 -5.00
N THR A 25 13.80 9.01 -4.05
CA THR A 25 13.55 7.67 -3.59
C THR A 25 12.34 7.69 -2.67
N ARG A 26 11.30 7.00 -3.11
CA ARG A 26 10.05 6.84 -2.38
C ARG A 26 9.81 5.36 -2.19
N ARG A 27 9.64 4.94 -0.94
CA ARG A 27 9.56 3.53 -0.57
C ARG A 27 8.33 3.28 0.27
N PHE A 28 7.56 2.27 -0.11
CA PHE A 28 6.36 1.88 0.63
C PHE A 28 6.66 0.76 1.63
N TYR A 29 6.23 0.95 2.87
CA TYR A 29 6.33 -0.06 3.93
C TYR A 29 4.92 -0.50 4.32
N ALA A 30 4.55 -1.69 3.82
CA ALA A 30 3.28 -2.32 4.12
C ALA A 30 3.21 -2.76 5.58
N THR A 31 2.05 -2.56 6.21
CA THR A 31 1.68 -3.10 7.52
C THR A 31 0.50 -4.08 7.44
N HIS A 32 -0.20 -4.12 6.30
CA HIS A 32 -1.33 -5.00 6.07
C HIS A 32 -0.99 -6.10 5.06
N ASP A 33 -1.33 -7.36 5.36
CA ASP A 33 -0.92 -8.53 4.56
C ASP A 33 -1.41 -8.48 3.10
N SER A 34 -2.61 -7.94 2.85
CA SER A 34 -3.16 -7.74 1.50
C SER A 34 -2.22 -6.99 0.54
N VAL A 35 -1.37 -6.09 1.06
CA VAL A 35 -0.45 -5.25 0.29
C VAL A 35 1.01 -5.59 0.57
N ARG A 36 1.28 -6.70 1.28
CA ARG A 36 2.62 -7.22 1.54
C ARG A 36 3.49 -7.41 0.29
N PRO A 37 2.96 -7.79 -0.89
CA PRO A 37 3.77 -7.83 -2.12
C PRO A 37 4.36 -6.48 -2.55
N LEU A 38 3.83 -5.36 -2.04
CA LEU A 38 4.33 -4.02 -2.32
C LEU A 38 5.31 -3.52 -1.24
N HIS A 39 5.55 -4.31 -0.18
CA HIS A 39 6.47 -3.94 0.89
C HIS A 39 7.89 -3.70 0.34
N ASN A 40 8.52 -2.64 0.81
CA ASN A 40 9.87 -2.21 0.43
C ASN A 40 10.01 -1.85 -1.06
N ARG A 41 8.92 -1.64 -1.80
CA ARG A 41 8.97 -1.27 -3.21
C ARG A 41 9.32 0.21 -3.39
N VAL A 42 10.28 0.48 -4.28
CA VAL A 42 10.66 1.83 -4.70
C VAL A 42 9.74 2.28 -5.83
N LEU A 43 9.30 3.54 -5.80
CA LEU A 43 8.31 4.09 -6.72
C LEU A 43 8.80 5.39 -7.33
N ALA A 44 8.48 5.60 -8.60
CA ALA A 44 8.85 6.81 -9.32
C ALA A 44 7.92 7.98 -8.95
N GLU A 45 6.62 7.72 -8.82
CA GLU A 45 5.61 8.75 -8.56
C GLU A 45 4.70 8.41 -7.37
N PRO A 46 4.24 9.41 -6.59
CA PRO A 46 3.45 9.15 -5.39
C PRO A 46 2.04 8.64 -5.75
N ASP A 47 1.47 9.15 -6.83
CA ASP A 47 0.14 8.74 -7.30
C ASP A 47 0.14 7.32 -7.87
N GLU A 48 1.30 6.85 -8.35
CA GLU A 48 1.47 5.46 -8.79
C GLU A 48 1.32 4.49 -7.60
N LEU A 49 1.88 4.84 -6.45
CA LEU A 49 1.77 4.02 -5.23
C LEU A 49 0.31 3.85 -4.82
N THR A 50 -0.40 4.96 -4.66
CA THR A 50 -1.78 4.94 -4.15
C THR A 50 -2.68 4.09 -5.05
N ARG A 51 -2.51 4.20 -6.38
CA ARG A 51 -3.22 3.34 -7.35
C ARG A 51 -2.85 1.87 -7.22
N GLN A 52 -1.57 1.53 -7.10
CA GLN A 52 -1.12 0.14 -6.96
C GLN A 52 -1.60 -0.49 -5.65
N VAL A 53 -1.48 0.24 -4.53
CA VAL A 53 -1.94 -0.19 -3.21
C VAL A 53 -3.44 -0.39 -3.18
N ALA A 54 -4.21 0.58 -3.69
CA ALA A 54 -5.67 0.47 -3.75
C ALA A 54 -6.13 -0.73 -4.59
N ARG A 55 -5.51 -0.94 -5.75
CA ARG A 55 -5.82 -2.08 -6.63
C ARG A 55 -5.51 -3.41 -5.93
N GLN A 56 -4.32 -3.53 -5.36
CA GLN A 56 -3.89 -4.74 -4.66
C GLN A 56 -4.79 -5.06 -3.46
N PHE A 57 -5.12 -4.04 -2.65
CA PHE A 57 -6.00 -4.16 -1.49
C PHE A 57 -7.40 -4.64 -1.87
N ARG A 58 -8.03 -3.99 -2.84
CA ARG A 58 -9.39 -4.36 -3.29
C ARG A 58 -9.42 -5.76 -3.89
N HIS A 59 -8.39 -6.14 -4.64
CA HIS A 59 -8.27 -7.48 -5.21
C HIS A 59 -8.14 -8.55 -4.11
N ALA A 60 -7.26 -8.34 -3.13
CA ALA A 60 -7.12 -9.26 -2.00
C ALA A 60 -8.42 -9.38 -1.18
N ARG A 61 -9.15 -8.28 -0.98
CA ARG A 61 -10.46 -8.30 -0.30
C ARG A 61 -11.53 -9.05 -1.09
N ALA A 62 -11.61 -8.82 -2.41
CA ALA A 62 -12.54 -9.55 -3.27
C ALA A 62 -12.27 -11.06 -3.22
N GLN A 63 -10.99 -11.46 -3.24
CA GLN A 63 -10.60 -12.86 -3.08
C GLN A 63 -10.99 -13.42 -1.71
N ALA A 64 -10.71 -12.71 -0.61
CA ALA A 64 -11.08 -13.15 0.73
C ALA A 64 -12.60 -13.35 0.86
N ASN A 65 -13.40 -12.43 0.29
CA ASN A 65 -14.86 -12.53 0.29
C ASN A 65 -15.36 -13.71 -0.56
N ALA A 66 -14.72 -14.01 -1.69
CA ALA A 66 -15.10 -15.14 -2.55
C ALA A 66 -14.80 -16.51 -1.91
N HIS A 67 -13.80 -16.57 -1.02
CA HIS A 67 -13.43 -17.78 -0.28
C HIS A 67 -14.07 -17.85 1.12
N ALA A 68 -14.92 -16.89 1.49
CA ALA A 68 -15.64 -16.95 2.74
C ALA A 68 -16.74 -18.02 2.63
N PRO A 69 -16.77 -19.04 3.51
CA PRO A 69 -17.84 -20.03 3.47
C PRO A 69 -19.18 -19.34 3.75
N LEU A 70 -20.21 -19.70 2.96
CA LEU A 70 -21.60 -19.31 3.22
C LEU A 70 -21.94 -19.77 4.64
N ARG A 71 -22.15 -18.82 5.55
CA ARG A 71 -22.56 -19.06 6.94
C ARG A 71 -24.05 -19.35 7.01
#